data_AF-A0A323THI2-F1
#
_entry.id   AF-A0A323THI2-F1
#
_cell.length_a   1.000
_cell.length_b   1.000
_cell.length_c   1.000
_cell.angle_alpha   90.00
_cell.angle_beta   90.00
_cell.angle_gamma   90.00
#
_symmetry.space_group_name_H-M   'P 1'
#
loop_
_entity.id
_entity.type
_entity.pdbx_description
1 polymer ?
#
loop_
_entity_poly.entity_id
_entity_poly.type
_entity_poly.pdbx_seq_one_letter_code
_entity_poly.pdbx_strand_id
1 'polypeptide(L)'
;MKKPKNEVSQFYKEYLIKMKNTVIPFMRLTENMHYMESSTGNLNMKWINLPSDNEFTTLNKLMIENNTQTSVQLQLLIHYRVNSKRSIPFVYYSPNNEAIMVCNSSMYYLIGGLGPLGGPTQYQTNEIDLASSSTTDSNRSMYQPLSQESSAWGMVYDVLIEPNSIAHLYDWEIAHEQLYKLETIHEQYKELLGNKVPKRVKLLKRS
;
A
#
# COMPACT_ATOMS: atom_id res chain seq x y z
N MET A 1 31.67 -12.09 -9.41
CA MET A 1 30.63 -11.07 -9.09
C MET A 1 30.30 -11.19 -7.62
N LYS A 2 30.48 -10.12 -6.83
CA LYS A 2 29.95 -10.07 -5.46
C LYS A 2 28.44 -9.90 -5.58
N LYS A 3 27.65 -10.72 -4.90
CA LYS A 3 26.21 -10.47 -4.76
C LYS A 3 26.04 -9.05 -4.20
N PRO A 4 25.16 -8.20 -4.78
CA PRO A 4 24.84 -6.94 -4.14
C PRO A 4 24.41 -7.24 -2.70
N LYS A 5 24.92 -6.44 -1.75
CA LYS A 5 24.45 -6.50 -0.37
C LYS A 5 22.95 -6.21 -0.43
N ASN A 6 22.12 -7.09 0.13
CA ASN A 6 20.71 -6.83 0.36
C ASN A 6 20.58 -5.40 0.92
N GLU A 7 20.05 -4.48 0.12
CA GLU A 7 19.73 -3.17 0.61
C GLU A 7 18.55 -3.36 1.58
N VAL A 8 18.88 -3.21 2.87
CA VAL A 8 17.93 -3.08 3.98
C VAL A 8 16.84 -2.09 3.56
N SER A 9 15.57 -2.45 3.73
CA SER A 9 14.47 -1.58 3.35
C SER A 9 14.61 -0.25 4.08
N GLN A 10 14.43 0.87 3.38
CA GLN A 10 14.68 2.18 3.98
C GLN A 10 13.61 2.59 5.01
N PHE A 11 12.52 1.84 5.09
CA PHE A 11 11.42 2.06 5.99
C PHE A 11 10.90 0.72 6.54
N TYR A 12 10.26 0.79 7.70
CA TYR A 12 9.56 -0.35 8.28
C TYR A 12 8.05 -0.13 8.23
N LYS A 13 7.31 -1.24 8.22
CA LYS A 13 5.86 -1.27 8.08
C LYS A 13 5.20 -1.64 9.39
N GLU A 14 4.16 -0.90 9.74
CA GLU A 14 3.32 -1.09 10.90
C GLU A 14 1.86 -1.21 10.49
N TYR A 15 1.12 -2.08 11.18
CA TYR A 15 -0.30 -2.27 10.96
C TYR A 15 -1.05 -1.91 12.23
N LEU A 16 -2.15 -1.20 12.05
CA LEU A 16 -3.04 -0.82 13.14
C LEU A 16 -4.49 -1.09 12.70
N ILE A 17 -5.22 -1.85 13.52
CA ILE A 17 -6.63 -2.14 13.28
C ILE A 17 -7.45 -1.33 14.27
N LYS A 18 -8.40 -0.56 13.76
CA LYS A 18 -9.38 0.16 14.55
C LYS A 18 -10.75 -0.47 14.37
N MET A 19 -11.40 -0.72 15.50
CA MET A 19 -12.82 -1.04 15.62
C MET A 19 -13.47 0.05 16.47
N LYS A 20 -14.80 0.22 16.38
CA LYS A 20 -15.54 1.32 17.03
C LYS A 20 -15.04 1.73 18.41
N ASN A 21 -14.76 0.78 19.31
CA ASN A 21 -14.31 1.09 20.68
C ASN A 21 -12.98 0.39 21.03
N THR A 22 -12.20 -0.04 20.05
CA THR A 22 -11.00 -0.84 20.30
C THR A 22 -9.96 -0.59 19.24
N VAL A 23 -8.75 -0.25 19.68
CA VAL A 23 -7.59 -0.19 18.82
C VAL A 23 -6.71 -1.38 19.13
N ILE A 24 -6.44 -2.17 18.11
CA ILE A 24 -5.55 -3.32 18.15
C ILE A 24 -4.26 -2.89 17.45
N PRO A 25 -3.21 -2.48 18.20
CA PRO A 25 -1.91 -2.24 17.60
C PRO A 25 -1.40 -3.59 17.12
N PHE A 26 -1.44 -3.78 15.80
CA PHE A 26 -1.43 -5.13 15.25
C PHE A 26 -0.01 -5.61 14.99
N MET A 27 0.93 -4.74 14.62
CA MET A 27 2.21 -5.26 14.15
C MET A 27 3.29 -4.21 13.91
N ARG A 28 4.53 -4.52 14.31
CA ARG A 28 5.74 -3.96 13.71
C ARG A 28 6.48 -5.10 13.01
N LEU A 29 6.48 -5.12 11.69
CA LEU A 29 7.18 -6.14 10.92
C LEU A 29 8.69 -5.88 10.96
N THR A 30 9.47 -6.96 11.09
CA THR A 30 10.93 -6.93 10.93
C THR A 30 11.31 -7.61 9.61
N GLU A 31 12.48 -7.27 9.06
CA GLU A 31 12.89 -7.60 7.68
C GLU A 31 12.95 -9.10 7.36
N ASN A 32 12.97 -9.98 8.37
CA ASN A 32 13.08 -11.43 8.20
C ASN A 32 11.79 -12.18 8.57
N MET A 33 10.68 -11.48 8.79
CA MET A 33 9.41 -12.13 9.08
C MET A 33 8.75 -12.57 7.77
N HIS A 34 8.46 -13.87 7.68
CA HIS A 34 7.69 -14.45 6.57
C HIS A 34 6.25 -14.77 6.95
N TYR A 35 5.97 -14.87 8.24
CA TYR A 35 4.69 -15.32 8.76
C TYR A 35 4.46 -14.76 10.16
N MET A 36 3.20 -14.41 10.45
CA MET A 36 2.76 -14.11 11.80
C MET A 36 1.27 -14.37 11.97
N GLU A 37 0.90 -14.83 13.15
CA GLU A 37 -0.50 -14.94 13.58
C GLU A 37 -0.70 -14.15 14.86
N SER A 38 -1.89 -13.61 15.02
CA SER A 38 -2.34 -13.01 16.26
C SER A 38 -3.86 -13.17 16.38
N SER A 39 -4.34 -13.23 17.61
CA SER A 39 -5.76 -13.32 17.92
C SER A 39 -6.09 -12.24 18.94
N THR A 40 -7.21 -11.55 18.74
CA THR A 40 -7.68 -10.51 19.66
C THR A 40 -9.20 -10.56 19.75
N GLY A 41 -9.71 -10.99 20.90
CA GLY A 41 -11.14 -11.21 21.10
C GLY A 41 -11.67 -12.25 20.12
N ASN A 42 -12.61 -11.85 19.25
CA ASN A 42 -13.22 -12.71 18.25
C ASN A 42 -12.61 -12.58 16.85
N LEU A 43 -11.46 -11.93 16.73
CA LEU A 43 -10.74 -11.80 15.47
C LEU A 43 -9.47 -12.65 15.49
N ASN A 44 -9.29 -13.48 14.47
CA ASN A 44 -8.01 -14.10 14.19
C ASN A 44 -7.38 -13.43 12.99
N MET A 45 -6.08 -13.22 13.02
CA MET A 45 -5.37 -12.50 11.98
C MET A 45 -4.11 -13.25 11.61
N LYS A 46 -3.85 -13.34 10.31
CA LYS A 46 -2.66 -13.97 9.77
C LYS A 46 -2.02 -13.05 8.76
N TRP A 47 -0.73 -12.79 8.92
CA TRP A 47 0.07 -12.05 7.98
C TRP A 47 1.10 -12.99 7.35
N ILE A 48 1.22 -12.93 6.02
CA ILE A 48 2.07 -13.82 5.24
C ILE A 48 2.86 -12.98 4.23
N ASN A 49 4.18 -13.08 4.27
CA ASN A 49 5.04 -12.60 3.20
C ASN A 49 4.97 -13.63 2.05
N LEU A 50 4.46 -13.21 0.90
CA LEU A 50 4.34 -14.08 -0.26
C LEU A 50 5.68 -14.12 -1.02
N PRO A 51 6.09 -15.30 -1.52
CA PRO A 51 7.29 -15.40 -2.33
C PRO A 51 7.17 -14.51 -3.57
N SER A 52 8.23 -13.76 -3.86
CA SER A 52 8.37 -12.94 -5.06
C SER A 52 9.52 -13.48 -5.90
N ASP A 53 9.34 -13.49 -7.22
CA ASP A 53 10.38 -13.90 -8.17
C ASP A 53 11.52 -12.87 -8.27
N ASN A 54 11.35 -11.68 -7.69
CA ASN A 54 12.35 -10.62 -7.70
C ASN A 54 12.57 -10.01 -6.30
N GLU A 55 13.82 -9.64 -6.01
CA GLU A 55 14.25 -9.06 -4.73
C GLU A 55 13.78 -7.60 -4.51
N PHE A 56 13.17 -7.00 -5.53
CA PHE A 56 12.75 -5.60 -5.55
C PHE A 56 11.24 -5.43 -5.37
N THR A 57 10.53 -6.54 -5.14
CA THR A 57 9.08 -6.57 -4.95
C THR A 57 8.78 -7.34 -3.69
N THR A 58 8.08 -6.69 -2.78
CA THR A 58 7.49 -7.33 -1.61
C THR A 58 5.99 -7.43 -1.85
N LEU A 59 5.42 -8.60 -1.64
CA LEU A 59 3.97 -8.79 -1.67
C LEU A 59 3.57 -9.51 -0.39
N ASN A 60 2.62 -8.95 0.34
CA ASN A 60 2.13 -9.54 1.57
C ASN A 60 0.63 -9.79 1.48
N LYS A 61 0.17 -10.79 2.22
CA LYS A 61 -1.23 -11.12 2.40
C LYS A 61 -1.59 -11.02 3.88
N LEU A 62 -2.55 -10.17 4.19
CA LEU A 62 -3.21 -10.11 5.49
C LEU A 62 -4.56 -10.82 5.38
N MET A 63 -4.83 -11.72 6.31
CA MET A 63 -6.09 -12.43 6.49
C MET A 63 -6.67 -12.03 7.85
N ILE A 64 -7.94 -11.64 7.88
CA ILE A 64 -8.65 -11.31 9.11
C ILE A 64 -9.94 -12.14 9.13
N GLU A 65 -10.05 -13.02 10.10
CA GLU A 65 -11.19 -13.91 10.32
C GLU A 65 -12.08 -13.34 11.43
N ASN A 66 -13.38 -13.26 11.16
CA ASN A 66 -14.41 -12.88 12.12
C ASN A 66 -15.11 -14.11 12.67
N ASN A 67 -14.83 -14.46 13.93
CA ASN A 67 -15.45 -15.61 14.61
C ASN A 67 -16.77 -15.27 15.33
N THR A 68 -17.34 -14.09 15.09
CA THR A 68 -18.61 -13.69 15.67
C THR A 68 -19.79 -14.09 14.78
N GLN A 69 -21.00 -14.05 15.38
CA GLN A 69 -22.26 -14.24 14.66
C GLN A 69 -22.79 -12.95 13.99
N THR A 70 -21.99 -11.88 13.99
CA THR A 70 -22.37 -10.55 13.46
C THR A 70 -21.28 -10.02 12.54
N SER A 71 -21.62 -9.21 11.55
CA SER A 71 -20.62 -8.59 10.69
C SER A 71 -19.76 -7.60 11.51
N VAL A 72 -18.46 -7.58 11.25
CA VAL A 72 -17.51 -6.68 11.91
C VAL A 72 -17.01 -5.66 10.89
N GLN A 73 -17.16 -4.37 11.21
CA GLN A 73 -16.55 -3.29 10.46
C GLN A 73 -15.27 -2.84 11.17
N LEU A 74 -14.17 -2.76 10.43
CA LEU A 74 -12.88 -2.32 10.92
C LEU A 74 -12.21 -1.38 9.92
N GLN A 75 -11.30 -0.55 10.42
CA GLN A 75 -10.37 0.22 9.61
C GLN A 75 -8.97 -0.33 9.80
N LEU A 76 -8.33 -0.71 8.71
CA LEU A 76 -6.92 -1.10 8.71
C LEU A 76 -6.09 0.10 8.26
N LEU A 77 -5.21 0.58 9.14
CA LEU A 77 -4.16 1.53 8.82
C LEU A 77 -2.85 0.76 8.59
N ILE A 78 -2.29 0.91 7.40
CA ILE A 78 -0.92 0.48 7.09
C ILE A 78 -0.05 1.73 7.11
N HIS A 79 0.89 1.75 8.05
CA HIS A 79 1.79 2.87 8.31
C HIS A 79 3.22 2.49 7.95
N TYR A 80 3.96 3.44 7.39
CA TYR A 80 5.33 3.28 6.95
C TYR A 80 6.17 4.36 7.61
N ARG A 81 7.34 3.99 8.13
CA ARG A 81 8.23 4.95 8.77
C ARG A 81 9.68 4.72 8.35
N VAL A 82 10.37 5.81 8.02
CA VAL A 82 11.77 5.77 7.59
C VAL A 82 12.66 5.29 8.75
N ASN A 83 13.59 4.38 8.44
CA ASN A 83 14.54 3.80 9.39
C ASN A 83 15.67 4.78 9.78
N SER A 84 15.95 5.79 8.96
CA SER A 84 17.06 6.72 9.11
C SER A 84 16.64 8.17 8.86
N LYS A 85 17.05 9.08 9.74
CA LYS A 85 16.84 10.53 9.57
C LYS A 85 17.73 11.17 8.50
N ARG A 86 18.66 10.42 7.89
CA ARG A 86 19.67 10.97 6.96
C ARG A 86 19.14 11.17 5.54
N SER A 87 18.03 10.54 5.16
CA SER A 87 17.41 10.69 3.84
C SER A 87 15.89 10.64 4.03
N ILE A 88 15.29 11.81 4.22
CA ILE A 88 13.84 11.92 4.34
C ILE A 88 13.27 12.05 2.92
N PRO A 89 12.38 11.15 2.49
CA PRO A 89 11.88 11.13 1.13
C PRO A 89 10.82 12.21 0.86
N PHE A 90 10.70 12.54 -0.42
CA PHE A 90 9.52 13.12 -1.02
C PHE A 90 8.45 12.03 -1.19
N VAL A 91 7.24 12.27 -0.71
CA VAL A 91 6.13 11.30 -0.71
C VAL A 91 4.90 11.92 -1.33
N TYR A 92 4.26 11.24 -2.28
CA TYR A 92 2.99 11.68 -2.85
C TYR A 92 2.05 10.51 -3.16
N TYR A 93 0.76 10.77 -3.22
CA TYR A 93 -0.24 9.79 -3.67
C TYR A 93 -0.47 9.93 -5.17
N SER A 94 -0.40 8.81 -5.90
CA SER A 94 -0.72 8.72 -7.33
C SER A 94 -2.15 8.21 -7.49
N PRO A 95 -3.13 9.05 -7.88
CA PRO A 95 -4.51 8.61 -8.07
C PRO A 95 -4.65 7.56 -9.18
N ASN A 96 -3.81 7.63 -10.22
CA ASN A 96 -3.85 6.69 -11.34
C ASN A 96 -3.43 5.27 -10.92
N ASN A 97 -2.54 5.15 -9.93
CA ASN A 97 -2.04 3.87 -9.45
C ASN A 97 -2.72 3.44 -8.13
N GLU A 98 -3.59 4.30 -7.58
CA GLU A 98 -4.17 4.18 -6.23
C GLU A 98 -3.12 3.86 -5.14
N ALA A 99 -1.94 4.48 -5.24
CA ALA A 99 -0.74 4.08 -4.50
C ALA A 99 0.11 5.28 -4.05
N ILE A 100 0.93 5.07 -3.02
CA ILE A 100 1.92 6.03 -2.53
C ILE A 100 3.23 5.86 -3.29
N MET A 101 3.78 6.98 -3.76
CA MET A 101 5.09 7.08 -4.36
C MET A 101 6.06 7.68 -3.35
N VAL A 102 7.21 7.04 -3.16
CA VAL A 102 8.27 7.49 -2.24
C VAL A 102 9.55 7.68 -3.02
N CYS A 103 10.12 8.87 -2.97
CA CYS A 103 11.29 9.26 -3.74
C CYS A 103 12.36 9.81 -2.81
N ASN A 104 13.59 9.33 -2.90
CA ASN A 104 14.75 10.00 -2.33
C ASN A 104 15.82 10.19 -3.41
N SER A 105 16.99 10.69 -3.03
CA SER A 105 18.08 10.99 -3.97
C SER A 105 18.66 9.77 -4.70
N SER A 106 18.34 8.54 -4.28
CA SER A 106 18.91 7.31 -4.82
C SER A 106 17.89 6.22 -5.18
N MET A 107 16.65 6.33 -4.72
CA MET A 107 15.65 5.27 -4.80
C MET A 107 14.24 5.82 -4.96
N TYR A 108 13.40 5.00 -5.57
CA TYR A 108 12.01 5.26 -5.82
C TYR A 108 11.19 4.00 -5.49
N TYR A 109 10.06 4.16 -4.81
CA TYR A 109 9.17 3.06 -4.45
C TYR A 109 7.73 3.39 -4.81
N LEU A 110 7.01 2.37 -5.31
CA LEU A 110 5.57 2.34 -5.46
C LEU A 110 5.00 1.43 -4.36
N ILE A 111 4.13 1.98 -3.52
CA ILE A 111 3.58 1.32 -2.35
C ILE A 111 2.06 1.34 -2.46
N GLY A 112 1.45 0.17 -2.51
CA GLY A 112 0.01 0.06 -2.70
C GLY A 112 -0.59 -1.11 -1.94
N GLY A 113 -1.91 -1.25 -2.07
CA GLY A 113 -2.63 -2.38 -1.52
C GLY A 113 -4.04 -2.48 -2.09
N LEU A 114 -4.61 -3.67 -1.96
CA LEU A 114 -5.94 -4.01 -2.38
C LEU A 114 -6.63 -4.80 -1.26
N GLY A 115 -7.67 -4.21 -0.69
CA GLY A 115 -8.54 -4.83 0.30
C GLY A 115 -9.82 -5.41 -0.31
N PRO A 116 -10.73 -5.95 0.54
CA PRO A 116 -11.99 -6.55 0.10
C PRO A 116 -12.93 -5.58 -0.63
N LEU A 117 -12.80 -4.28 -0.34
CA LEU A 117 -13.61 -3.22 -0.95
C LEU A 117 -12.87 -2.44 -2.04
N GLY A 118 -11.67 -2.87 -2.43
CA GLY A 118 -10.82 -2.17 -3.42
C GLY A 118 -9.59 -1.52 -2.79
N GLY A 119 -9.12 -0.42 -3.40
CA GLY A 119 -7.95 0.33 -2.96
C GLY A 119 -8.15 1.04 -1.60
N PRO A 120 -7.16 1.83 -1.15
CA PRO A 120 -7.25 2.58 0.10
C PRO A 120 -8.36 3.62 0.04
N THR A 121 -9.17 3.71 1.10
CA THR A 121 -10.24 4.73 1.21
C THR A 121 -9.70 6.07 1.68
N GLN A 122 -8.54 6.08 2.35
CA GLN A 122 -7.83 7.29 2.75
C GLN A 122 -6.32 7.09 2.66
N TYR A 123 -5.59 8.18 2.49
CA TYR A 123 -4.13 8.19 2.45
C TYR A 123 -3.60 9.46 3.11
N GLN A 124 -2.37 9.37 3.60
CA GLN A 124 -1.66 10.48 4.24
C GLN A 124 -0.18 10.41 3.88
N THR A 125 0.36 11.51 3.36
CA THR A 125 1.76 11.58 2.92
C THR A 125 2.67 12.30 3.91
N ASN A 126 2.12 12.84 5.01
CA ASN A 126 2.85 13.55 6.07
C ASN A 126 3.10 12.65 7.29
N GLU A 127 4.02 13.07 8.17
CA GLU A 127 4.35 12.32 9.39
C GLU A 127 3.11 12.17 10.29
N ILE A 128 2.74 10.92 10.58
CA ILE A 128 1.66 10.56 11.49
C ILE A 128 2.28 9.90 12.70
N ASP A 129 1.84 10.29 13.88
CA ASP A 129 2.07 9.49 15.07
C ASP A 129 0.97 8.42 15.19
N LEU A 130 1.35 7.15 15.06
CA LEU A 130 0.46 6.00 15.29
C LEU A 130 -0.24 6.08 16.65
N ALA A 131 0.43 6.61 17.69
CA ALA A 131 -0.16 6.77 19.02
C ALA A 131 -1.23 7.89 19.06
N SER A 132 -1.08 8.93 18.25
CA SER A 132 -2.13 9.95 18.09
C SER A 132 -3.34 9.39 17.34
N SER A 133 -3.10 8.46 16.41
CA SER A 133 -4.16 7.79 15.65
C SER A 133 -4.96 6.82 16.51
N SER A 134 -4.42 6.26 17.59
CA SER A 134 -5.13 5.29 18.43
C SER A 134 -6.12 5.90 19.44
N THR A 135 -6.14 7.22 19.61
CA THR A 135 -6.83 7.88 20.75
C THR A 135 -8.01 8.77 20.36
N THR A 136 -8.24 9.05 19.06
CA THR A 136 -9.29 9.98 18.62
C THR A 136 -10.26 9.35 17.62
N ASP A 137 -11.56 9.41 17.95
CA ASP A 137 -12.67 8.90 17.14
C ASP A 137 -12.93 9.68 15.84
N SER A 138 -12.29 10.84 15.69
CA SER A 138 -12.15 11.47 14.39
C SER A 138 -11.12 12.55 14.55
N ASN A 139 -10.25 12.69 13.57
CA ASN A 139 -10.17 13.96 12.89
C ASN A 139 -9.83 13.66 11.44
N ARG A 140 -10.67 14.18 10.56
CA ARG A 140 -10.54 14.17 9.10
C ARG A 140 -9.07 14.07 8.71
N SER A 141 -8.72 12.96 8.08
CA SER A 141 -7.45 12.83 7.38
C SER A 141 -7.33 14.06 6.47
N MET A 142 -6.36 14.92 6.76
CA MET A 142 -5.97 15.93 5.79
C MET A 142 -5.45 15.15 4.59
N TYR A 143 -6.21 15.19 3.49
CA TYR A 143 -5.77 14.73 2.18
C TYR A 143 -4.65 15.66 1.74
N GLN A 144 -3.46 15.46 2.29
CA GLN A 144 -2.25 16.06 1.78
C GLN A 144 -1.75 15.11 0.69
N PRO A 145 -1.86 15.48 -0.59
CA PRO A 145 -1.49 14.58 -1.69
C PRO A 145 0.03 14.45 -1.85
N LEU A 146 0.81 15.36 -1.25
CA LEU A 146 2.26 15.40 -1.36
C LEU A 146 2.93 16.01 -0.12
N SER A 147 4.10 15.48 0.24
CA SER A 147 5.00 15.99 1.28
C SER A 147 6.43 15.92 0.78
N GLN A 148 7.21 16.98 0.99
CA GLN A 148 8.59 17.05 0.49
C GLN A 148 9.61 16.35 1.39
N GLU A 149 9.35 16.30 2.69
CA GLU A 149 10.23 15.68 3.68
C GLU A 149 9.35 14.90 4.65
N SER A 150 8.92 13.71 4.24
CA SER A 150 8.09 12.87 5.11
C SER A 150 8.85 11.70 5.72
N SER A 151 8.96 11.68 7.04
CA SER A 151 9.53 10.56 7.79
C SER A 151 8.54 9.41 7.99
N ALA A 152 7.25 9.63 7.69
CA ALA A 152 6.22 8.61 7.78
C ALA A 152 5.03 8.88 6.85
N TRP A 153 4.29 7.84 6.47
CA TRP A 153 3.09 7.93 5.64
C TRP A 153 2.19 6.73 5.89
N GLY A 154 0.95 6.78 5.40
CA GLY A 154 0.04 5.67 5.61
C GLY A 154 -1.16 5.63 4.67
N MET A 155 -1.78 4.46 4.64
CA MET A 155 -3.00 4.18 3.88
C MET A 155 -4.02 3.53 4.80
N VAL A 156 -5.29 3.91 4.64
CA VAL A 156 -6.42 3.37 5.39
C VAL A 156 -7.31 2.57 4.44
N TYR A 157 -7.72 1.40 4.90
CA TYR A 157 -8.66 0.52 4.21
C TYR A 157 -9.85 0.28 5.13
N ASP A 158 -11.05 0.56 4.64
CA ASP A 158 -12.27 0.13 5.30
C ASP A 158 -12.56 -1.33 4.93
N VAL A 159 -12.84 -2.15 5.95
CA VAL A 159 -13.05 -3.58 5.80
C VAL A 159 -14.32 -3.98 6.53
N LEU A 160 -15.21 -4.67 5.81
CA LEU A 160 -16.40 -5.33 6.35
C LEU A 160 -16.18 -6.83 6.27
N ILE A 161 -16.29 -7.52 7.40
CA ILE A 161 -16.12 -8.98 7.49
C ILE A 161 -17.43 -9.59 7.95
N GLU A 162 -18.04 -10.44 7.11
CA GLU A 162 -19.27 -11.13 7.44
C GLU A 162 -19.10 -12.13 8.61
N PRO A 163 -20.18 -12.56 9.28
CA PRO A 163 -20.12 -13.55 10.34
C PRO A 163 -19.40 -14.83 9.90
N ASN A 164 -18.51 -15.35 10.74
CA ASN A 164 -17.77 -16.60 10.49
C ASN A 164 -17.05 -16.63 9.13
N SER A 165 -16.53 -15.48 8.69
CA SER A 165 -15.89 -15.32 7.37
C SER A 165 -14.50 -14.70 7.48
N ILE A 166 -13.75 -14.73 6.37
CA ILE A 166 -12.38 -14.22 6.28
C ILE A 166 -12.32 -13.12 5.23
N ALA A 167 -11.77 -11.97 5.62
CA ALA A 167 -11.35 -10.92 4.70
C ALA A 167 -9.88 -11.09 4.32
N HIS A 168 -9.55 -10.69 3.09
CA HIS A 168 -8.19 -10.68 2.57
C HIS A 168 -7.80 -9.27 2.15
N LEU A 169 -6.58 -8.89 2.50
CA LEU A 169 -5.93 -7.70 1.99
C LEU A 169 -4.54 -8.08 1.48
N TYR A 170 -4.18 -7.50 0.34
CA TYR A 170 -2.86 -7.61 -0.25
C TYR A 170 -2.20 -6.25 -0.19
N ASP A 171 -0.95 -6.18 0.23
CA ASP A 171 -0.14 -4.97 0.15
C ASP A 171 1.18 -5.27 -0.53
N TRP A 172 1.67 -4.31 -1.30
CA TRP A 172 2.87 -4.49 -2.10
C TRP A 172 3.77 -3.27 -2.07
N GLU A 173 5.05 -3.54 -2.29
CA GLU A 173 6.10 -2.55 -2.45
C GLU A 173 6.89 -2.94 -3.69
N ILE A 174 7.12 -1.99 -4.60
CA ILE A 174 7.90 -2.20 -5.81
C ILE A 174 8.98 -1.13 -5.87
N ALA A 175 10.25 -1.54 -5.90
CA ALA A 175 11.40 -0.63 -6.00
C ALA A 175 11.71 -0.23 -7.45
N HIS A 176 12.45 0.87 -7.58
CA HIS A 176 12.79 1.60 -8.82
C HIS A 176 13.15 0.71 -10.02
N GLU A 177 13.99 -0.30 -9.83
CA GLU A 177 14.47 -1.16 -10.92
C GLU A 177 13.33 -1.92 -11.62
N GLN A 178 12.29 -2.29 -10.88
CA GLN A 178 11.10 -2.94 -11.44
C GLN A 178 10.11 -1.94 -12.02
N LEU A 179 10.05 -0.71 -11.49
CA LEU A 179 9.17 0.33 -12.02
C LEU A 179 9.63 0.80 -13.40
N TYR A 180 10.93 1.04 -13.59
CA TYR A 180 11.49 1.34 -14.91
C TYR A 180 11.21 0.21 -15.90
N LYS A 181 11.33 -1.04 -15.47
CA LYS A 181 11.01 -2.21 -16.28
C LYS A 181 9.51 -2.26 -16.64
N LEU A 182 8.62 -2.00 -15.68
CA LEU A 182 7.18 -1.94 -15.91
C LEU A 182 6.78 -0.81 -16.86
N GLU A 183 7.36 0.38 -16.70
CA GLU A 183 7.14 1.52 -17.60
C GLU A 183 7.69 1.24 -19.01
N THR A 184 8.87 0.63 -19.12
CA THR A 184 9.44 0.21 -20.40
C THR A 184 8.55 -0.82 -21.09
N ILE A 185 8.06 -1.82 -20.36
CA ILE A 185 7.11 -2.83 -20.88
C ILE A 185 5.80 -2.16 -21.29
N HIS A 186 5.29 -1.22 -20.51
CA HIS A 186 4.07 -0.47 -20.81
C HIS A 186 4.21 0.36 -22.09
N GLU A 187 5.30 1.11 -22.27
CA GLU A 187 5.55 1.87 -23.50
C GLU A 187 5.72 0.93 -24.70
N GLN A 188 6.41 -0.21 -24.55
CA GLN A 188 6.48 -1.24 -25.59
C GLN A 188 5.08 -1.78 -25.97
N TYR A 189 4.22 -2.05 -24.99
CA TYR A 189 2.84 -2.46 -25.27
C TYR A 189 2.02 -1.36 -25.93
N LYS A 190 2.18 -0.10 -25.53
CA LYS A 190 1.51 1.06 -26.12
C LYS A 190 1.94 1.32 -27.56
N GLU A 191 3.21 1.09 -27.88
CA GLU A 191 3.73 1.11 -29.25
C GLU A 191 3.15 -0.04 -30.10
N LEU A 192 3.09 -1.26 -29.55
CA LEU A 192 2.51 -2.44 -30.22
C LEU A 192 1.00 -2.33 -30.43
N LEU A 193 0.29 -1.76 -29.45
CA LEU A 193 -1.16 -1.50 -29.51
C LEU A 193 -1.49 -0.23 -30.29
N GLY A 194 -0.46 0.57 -30.59
CA GLY A 194 -0.31 1.54 -31.67
C GLY A 194 -1.53 2.40 -31.99
N ASN A 195 -1.44 3.70 -31.71
CA ASN A 195 -2.04 4.80 -32.50
C ASN A 195 -3.17 4.39 -33.47
N LYS A 196 -4.27 3.83 -32.95
CA LYS A 196 -5.51 3.67 -33.71
C LYS A 196 -6.16 5.04 -33.78
N VAL A 197 -5.54 5.94 -34.54
CA VAL A 197 -6.17 7.17 -35.00
C VAL A 197 -7.39 6.73 -35.81
N PRO A 198 -8.62 7.08 -35.40
CA PRO A 198 -9.78 6.81 -36.24
C PRO A 198 -9.57 7.55 -37.56
N LYS A 199 -9.53 6.81 -38.66
CA LYS A 199 -9.52 7.39 -40.01
C LYS A 199 -10.68 8.38 -40.10
N ARG A 200 -10.39 9.69 -40.13
CA ARG A 200 -11.38 10.71 -40.49
C ARG A 200 -11.87 10.37 -41.89
N VAL A 201 -13.10 9.87 -41.98
CA VAL A 201 -13.84 9.75 -43.23
C VAL A 201 -13.99 11.17 -43.78
N LYS A 202 -13.23 11.50 -44.84
CA LYS A 202 -13.51 12.69 -45.64
C LYS A 202 -14.87 12.47 -46.31
N LEU A 203 -15.90 13.10 -45.77
CA LEU A 203 -17.18 13.27 -46.46
C LEU A 203 -16.92 14.10 -47.72
N LEU A 204 -16.93 13.43 -48.87
CA LEU A 204 -17.00 14.06 -50.19
C LEU A 204 -18.27 14.91 -50.25
N LYS A 205 -18.12 16.23 -50.21
CA LYS A 205 -19.18 17.14 -50.68
C LYS A 205 -19.24 17.03 -52.21
N ARG A 206 -20.31 16.44 -52.71
CA ARG A 206 -20.71 16.54 -54.11
C ARG A 206 -20.97 18.02 -54.43
N SER A 207 -20.32 18.52 -55.49
CA SER A 207 -20.76 19.69 -56.26
C SER A 207 -21.29 19.17 -57.58
#